data_AF-Q3JN72-F1
#
_entry.id   AF-Q3JN72-F1
#
_cell.length_a   1.000
_cell.length_b   1.000
_cell.length_c   1.000
_cell.angle_alpha   90.00
_cell.angle_beta   90.00
_cell.angle_gamma   90.00
#
_symmetry.space_group_name_H-M   'P 1'
#
loop_
_entity.id
_entity.type
_entity.pdbx_description
1 polymer ?
#
loop_
_entity_poly.entity_id
_entity_poly.type
_entity_poly.pdbx_seq_one_letter_code
_entity_poly.pdbx_strand_id
1 'polypeptide(L)'
;MRRLGATAPTSGEDRRCRVAVRTAGLEPPSRTPFGTELPDGLATRRITSHPVASPRRMPRRLRPLQSRLDRHAVSAMTEVSPPDADILAATRHWLTRAVIGLNLCPFAKGVHVKRQIRYAISRARSLEAALTDLENELRHLDAADPDEVDTTLVIFPNAFGNFLDYNDALWFADRLLRQLRLDGTLQIASFHPRYQFDGTEPDDIENYTNRAPYPILHLLRETSIERAVDAFPDAADIYERNQATMRRLGHAGWRDWMAQRGDEEDSRENGNAGKPEGSSAAN
;
A
#
# COMPACT_ATOMS: atom_id res chain seq x y z
N MET A 1 52.19 -33.76 -8.75
CA MET A 1 52.41 -32.33 -9.11
C MET A 1 51.05 -31.75 -9.48
N ARG A 2 50.39 -31.03 -8.56
CA ARG A 2 50.25 -29.55 -8.46
C ARG A 2 49.42 -28.89 -9.58
N ARG A 3 48.27 -28.34 -9.14
CA ARG A 3 47.54 -27.08 -9.51
C ARG A 3 47.02 -26.99 -10.96
N LEU A 4 45.90 -26.35 -11.32
CA LEU A 4 45.05 -25.24 -10.84
C LEU A 4 43.59 -25.58 -11.26
N GLY A 5 42.48 -25.21 -10.62
CA GLY A 5 42.15 -23.96 -9.95
C GLY A 5 41.27 -23.09 -10.85
N ALA A 6 39.95 -23.28 -10.82
CA ALA A 6 38.97 -22.28 -11.27
C ALA A 6 37.70 -22.39 -10.42
N THR A 7 37.62 -21.45 -9.48
CA THR A 7 36.56 -21.20 -8.52
C THR A 7 35.27 -20.73 -9.21
N ALA A 8 34.14 -21.26 -8.76
CA ALA A 8 32.80 -20.79 -9.11
C ALA A 8 32.62 -19.30 -8.73
N PRO A 9 31.93 -18.49 -9.55
CA PRO A 9 31.54 -17.16 -9.13
C PRO A 9 30.45 -17.28 -8.06
N THR A 10 30.75 -16.66 -6.94
CA THR A 10 29.90 -16.50 -5.76
C THR A 10 28.60 -15.77 -6.09
N SER A 11 27.49 -16.36 -5.67
CA SER A 11 26.16 -15.76 -5.58
C SER A 11 26.22 -14.36 -4.96
N GLY A 12 25.93 -13.33 -5.75
CA GLY A 12 26.05 -11.97 -5.24
C GLY A 12 25.63 -10.88 -6.21
N GLU A 13 24.73 -11.11 -7.18
CA GLU A 13 24.20 -10.01 -7.99
C GLU A 13 22.97 -10.43 -8.80
N ASP A 14 21.82 -10.57 -8.15
CA ASP A 14 20.54 -10.72 -8.89
C ASP A 14 19.32 -10.25 -8.06
N ARG A 15 19.43 -9.05 -7.48
CA ARG A 15 18.34 -8.36 -6.76
C ARG A 15 17.87 -7.10 -7.47
N ARG A 16 17.98 -7.06 -8.79
CA ARG A 16 17.56 -5.92 -9.63
C ARG A 16 16.28 -6.23 -10.40
N CYS A 17 15.24 -6.66 -9.68
CA CYS A 17 13.84 -6.63 -10.14
C CYS A 17 12.91 -6.54 -8.91
N ARG A 18 13.11 -5.53 -8.05
CA ARG A 18 12.06 -5.09 -7.10
C ARG A 18 11.27 -3.98 -7.78
N VAL A 19 10.37 -4.39 -8.65
CA VAL A 19 9.65 -3.49 -9.53
C VAL A 19 8.46 -2.84 -8.80
N ALA A 20 8.55 -1.52 -8.70
CA ALA A 20 7.50 -0.48 -8.81
C ALA A 20 6.24 -0.46 -7.91
N VAL A 21 5.99 -1.39 -6.98
CA VAL A 21 4.80 -1.27 -6.10
C VAL A 21 5.13 -1.15 -4.59
N ARG A 22 6.36 -1.51 -4.17
CA ARG A 22 6.92 -0.98 -2.90
C ARG A 22 7.30 0.50 -2.99
N THR A 23 7.53 1.05 -4.18
CA THR A 23 8.22 2.34 -4.40
C THR A 23 7.30 3.50 -4.78
N ALA A 24 5.99 3.40 -4.57
CA ALA A 24 5.17 4.63 -4.52
C ALA A 24 5.45 5.44 -3.24
N GLY A 25 6.14 4.87 -2.23
CA GLY A 25 6.59 5.57 -1.04
C GLY A 25 7.93 5.06 -0.53
N LEU A 26 8.95 5.92 -0.64
CA LEU A 26 10.23 5.92 0.10
C LEU A 26 11.37 5.00 -0.40
N GLU A 27 12.26 5.57 -1.23
CA GLU A 27 13.67 5.76 -0.82
C GLU A 27 14.13 7.18 -1.24
N PRO A 28 14.59 8.04 -0.31
CA PRO A 28 15.29 9.28 -0.65
C PRO A 28 16.72 8.98 -1.17
N PRO A 29 17.31 9.86 -2.00
CA PRO A 29 18.61 9.60 -2.61
C PRO A 29 19.70 9.36 -1.56
N SER A 30 20.42 8.27 -1.77
CA SER A 30 21.65 7.89 -1.08
C SER A 30 22.59 9.09 -0.90
N ARG A 31 23.08 9.27 0.33
CA ARG A 31 24.17 10.18 0.70
C ARG A 31 25.29 10.17 -0.34
N THR A 32 25.60 11.35 -0.88
CA THR A 32 26.87 11.61 -1.57
C THR A 32 28.04 11.24 -0.66
N PRO A 33 29.06 10.50 -1.13
CA PRO A 33 30.30 10.35 -0.39
C PRO A 33 31.05 11.67 -0.49
N PHE A 34 31.19 12.36 0.63
CA PHE A 34 32.07 13.52 0.72
C PHE A 34 33.49 13.01 0.51
N GLY A 35 34.06 13.35 -0.64
CA GLY A 35 35.45 13.14 -0.97
C GLY A 35 36.35 13.93 -0.03
N THR A 36 37.39 13.22 0.39
CA THR A 36 38.62 13.66 1.05
C THR A 36 39.12 15.00 0.51
N GLU A 37 39.35 15.97 1.39
CA GLU A 37 40.47 16.93 1.29
C GLU A 37 40.65 17.64 2.65
N LEU A 38 41.72 17.26 3.36
CA LEU A 38 42.33 18.01 4.46
C LEU A 38 43.31 19.02 3.87
N PRO A 39 43.47 20.19 4.51
CA PRO A 39 44.80 20.75 4.64
C PRO A 39 45.21 20.93 6.10
N ASP A 40 46.53 20.85 6.27
CA ASP A 40 47.30 20.74 7.49
C ASP A 40 47.21 21.93 8.46
N GLY A 41 47.43 21.60 9.73
CA GLY A 41 48.26 22.40 10.62
C GLY A 41 47.55 23.30 11.62
N LEU A 42 47.54 22.91 12.90
CA LEU A 42 48.24 23.63 13.98
C LEU A 42 47.93 23.03 15.37
N ALA A 43 48.98 22.42 15.94
CA ALA A 43 49.45 22.54 17.32
C ALA A 43 48.47 22.50 18.52
N THR A 44 48.56 21.38 19.24
CA THR A 44 48.73 21.25 20.71
C THR A 44 48.03 22.23 21.66
N ARG A 45 47.20 21.67 22.56
CA ARG A 45 47.33 21.83 24.02
C ARG A 45 46.60 20.73 24.78
N ARG A 46 47.35 19.98 25.59
CA ARG A 46 46.84 19.12 26.68
C ARG A 46 46.34 20.01 27.81
N ILE A 47 45.17 19.70 28.36
CA ILE A 47 44.81 20.04 29.74
C ILE A 47 44.25 18.77 30.39
N THR A 48 44.77 18.50 31.59
CA THR A 48 44.57 17.34 32.45
C THR A 48 43.30 17.41 33.29
N SER A 49 42.67 16.24 33.48
CA SER A 49 41.91 15.73 34.64
C SER A 49 41.29 16.69 35.69
N HIS A 50 40.01 16.49 36.02
CA HIS A 50 39.52 15.76 37.23
C HIS A 50 37.96 15.63 37.26
N PRO A 51 37.40 14.68 38.04
CA PRO A 51 36.07 14.05 37.85
C PRO A 51 34.99 14.54 38.84
N VAL A 52 33.75 13.98 38.74
CA VAL A 52 32.61 13.89 39.73
C VAL A 52 31.29 13.97 38.94
N ALA A 53 30.21 13.19 39.09
CA ALA A 53 29.81 12.09 39.98
C ALA A 53 28.66 11.27 39.30
N SER A 54 28.53 10.00 39.69
CA SER A 54 27.30 9.18 39.58
C SER A 54 26.72 8.97 41.00
N PRO A 55 25.59 8.27 41.21
CA PRO A 55 24.25 8.45 40.65
C PRO A 55 23.22 8.67 41.79
N ARG A 56 22.16 9.46 41.59
CA ARG A 56 21.08 9.58 42.61
C ARG A 56 20.04 8.47 42.43
N ARG A 57 19.90 7.67 43.50
CA ARG A 57 18.86 6.66 43.75
C ARG A 57 17.45 7.26 43.66
N MET A 58 16.53 6.55 43.00
CA MET A 58 15.08 6.75 43.12
C MET A 58 14.48 5.81 44.20
N PRO A 59 13.48 6.26 44.99
CA PRO A 59 12.82 5.40 45.95
C PRO A 59 11.70 4.57 45.31
N ARG A 60 11.71 3.27 45.59
CA ARG A 60 10.57 2.35 45.40
C ARG A 60 9.50 2.62 46.44
N ARG A 61 8.26 2.93 46.02
CA ARG A 61 7.03 2.49 46.70
C ARG A 61 5.90 2.33 45.68
N LEU A 62 5.54 1.06 45.43
CA LEU A 62 4.28 0.66 44.80
C LEU A 62 3.17 0.74 45.85
N ARG A 63 2.06 1.41 45.51
CA ARG A 63 0.75 1.21 46.15
C ARG A 63 -0.31 1.14 45.04
N PRO A 64 -1.39 0.36 45.26
CA PRO A 64 -2.25 -0.12 44.17
C PRO A 64 -3.24 0.95 43.71
N LEU A 65 -3.36 1.10 42.39
CA LEU A 65 -4.45 1.82 41.74
C LEU A 65 -5.71 0.93 41.82
N GLN A 66 -6.62 1.22 42.74
CA GLN A 66 -7.97 0.68 42.70
C GLN A 66 -8.98 1.84 42.71
N SER A 67 -9.94 1.74 41.79
CA SER A 67 -11.25 2.40 41.78
C SER A 67 -11.31 3.90 41.52
N ARG A 68 -11.24 4.31 40.24
CA ARG A 68 -12.02 5.45 39.69
C ARG A 68 -12.35 5.27 38.19
N LEU A 69 -12.72 4.06 37.77
CA LEU A 69 -13.25 3.77 36.43
C LEU A 69 -14.72 3.32 36.49
N ASP A 70 -15.53 3.94 37.35
CA ASP A 70 -16.99 3.78 37.34
C ASP A 70 -17.62 5.18 37.36
N ARG A 71 -17.85 5.71 36.16
CA ARG A 71 -18.82 6.75 35.79
C ARG A 71 -18.30 7.50 34.56
N HIS A 72 -18.35 6.86 33.39
CA HIS A 72 -18.74 7.48 32.11
C HIS A 72 -19.26 6.34 31.20
N ALA A 73 -20.18 5.56 31.74
CA ALA A 73 -21.16 4.85 30.92
C ALA A 73 -22.26 5.86 30.58
N VAL A 74 -22.05 6.64 29.52
CA VAL A 74 -23.13 7.40 28.88
C VAL A 74 -22.95 7.28 27.36
N SER A 75 -23.90 6.56 26.77
CA SER A 75 -24.24 6.49 25.35
C SER A 75 -23.23 5.85 24.40
N ALA A 76 -23.23 4.52 24.36
CA ALA A 76 -22.86 3.80 23.14
C ALA A 76 -23.90 4.12 22.06
N MET A 77 -23.73 5.25 21.38
CA MET A 77 -24.29 5.41 20.05
C MET A 77 -23.74 4.25 19.24
N THR A 78 -24.63 3.42 18.72
CA THR A 78 -24.28 2.34 17.81
C THR A 78 -23.52 2.96 16.65
N GLU A 79 -22.19 2.83 16.62
CA GLU A 79 -21.43 3.18 15.42
C GLU A 79 -21.85 2.20 14.34
N VAL A 80 -22.87 2.60 13.57
CA VAL A 80 -23.35 1.87 12.42
C VAL A 80 -22.27 2.00 11.36
N SER A 81 -21.50 0.93 11.18
CA SER A 81 -20.57 0.85 10.07
C SER A 81 -21.33 0.93 8.76
N PRO A 82 -20.80 1.60 7.72
CA PRO A 82 -21.46 1.67 6.43
C PRO A 82 -21.80 0.27 5.89
N PRO A 83 -22.93 0.13 5.15
CA PRO A 83 -23.24 -1.08 4.40
C PRO A 83 -22.11 -1.47 3.46
N ASP A 84 -21.92 -2.77 3.23
CA ASP A 84 -20.87 -3.28 2.31
C ASP A 84 -21.01 -2.69 0.91
N ALA A 85 -22.25 -2.49 0.44
CA ALA A 85 -22.53 -1.92 -0.87
C ALA A 85 -21.94 -0.50 -1.02
N ASP A 86 -22.03 0.34 0.01
CA ASP A 86 -21.51 1.71 -0.02
C ASP A 86 -19.98 1.72 0.03
N ILE A 87 -19.39 0.83 0.81
CA ILE A 87 -17.93 0.64 0.90
C ILE A 87 -17.38 0.20 -0.46
N LEU A 88 -18.03 -0.77 -1.10
CA LEU A 88 -17.64 -1.25 -2.43
C LEU A 88 -17.82 -0.15 -3.49
N ALA A 89 -18.93 0.58 -3.47
CA ALA A 89 -19.17 1.67 -4.40
C ALA A 89 -18.10 2.76 -4.28
N ALA A 90 -17.78 3.20 -3.06
CA ALA A 90 -16.74 4.19 -2.82
C ALA A 90 -15.35 3.69 -3.26
N THR A 91 -15.02 2.43 -2.96
CA THR A 91 -13.73 1.83 -3.35
C THR A 91 -13.60 1.70 -4.87
N ARG A 92 -14.67 1.26 -5.57
CA ARG A 92 -14.68 1.16 -7.03
C ARG A 92 -14.62 2.54 -7.69
N HIS A 93 -15.34 3.52 -7.15
CA HIS A 93 -15.26 4.92 -7.61
C HIS A 93 -13.84 5.47 -7.50
N TRP A 94 -13.20 5.27 -6.35
CA TRP A 94 -11.80 5.63 -6.15
C TRP A 94 -10.86 4.94 -7.14
N LEU A 95 -10.98 3.62 -7.31
CA LEU A 95 -10.13 2.85 -8.22
C LEU A 95 -10.29 3.36 -9.66
N THR A 96 -11.52 3.56 -10.13
CA THR A 96 -11.81 3.95 -11.51
C THR A 96 -11.43 5.41 -11.79
N ARG A 97 -11.78 6.35 -10.90
CA ARG A 97 -11.49 7.78 -11.09
C ARG A 97 -10.06 8.14 -10.78
N ALA A 98 -9.54 7.76 -9.62
CA ALA A 98 -8.22 8.18 -9.18
C ALA A 98 -7.15 7.28 -9.79
N VAL A 99 -7.17 5.99 -9.48
CA VAL A 99 -6.05 5.09 -9.85
C VAL A 99 -5.96 4.91 -11.37
N ILE A 100 -7.09 4.61 -12.03
CA ILE A 100 -7.15 4.38 -13.48
C ILE A 100 -7.31 5.70 -14.24
N GLY A 101 -8.29 6.53 -13.84
CA GLY A 101 -8.66 7.75 -14.57
C GLY A 101 -7.57 8.82 -14.61
N LEU A 102 -6.78 8.98 -13.53
CA LEU A 102 -5.60 9.85 -13.53
C LEU A 102 -4.32 9.12 -13.95
N ASN A 103 -4.43 7.83 -14.32
CA ASN A 103 -3.32 6.97 -14.69
C ASN A 103 -2.21 6.93 -13.62
N LEU A 104 -2.60 6.87 -12.34
CA LEU A 104 -1.65 6.77 -11.23
C LEU A 104 -0.99 5.38 -11.20
N CYS A 105 -1.73 4.34 -11.56
CA CYS A 105 -1.18 3.00 -11.76
C CYS A 105 -1.48 2.54 -13.19
N PRO A 106 -0.48 2.47 -14.09
CA PRO A 106 -0.70 2.03 -15.47
C PRO A 106 -1.14 0.56 -15.57
N PHE A 107 -0.92 -0.23 -14.52
CA PHE A 107 -1.23 -1.66 -14.49
C PHE A 107 -2.70 -1.94 -14.13
N ALA A 108 -3.36 -1.01 -13.43
CA ALA A 108 -4.69 -1.25 -12.86
C ALA A 108 -5.78 -1.43 -13.93
N LYS A 109 -5.67 -0.75 -15.08
CA LYS A 109 -6.72 -0.78 -16.12
C LYS A 109 -6.94 -2.19 -16.68
N GLY A 110 -5.86 -2.92 -17.00
CA GLY A 110 -5.94 -4.25 -17.59
C GLY A 110 -6.63 -5.25 -16.66
N VAL A 111 -6.20 -5.28 -15.40
CA VAL A 111 -6.76 -6.16 -14.36
C VAL A 111 -8.23 -5.79 -14.08
N HIS A 112 -8.55 -4.50 -14.05
CA HIS A 112 -9.91 -4.03 -13.82
C HIS A 112 -10.86 -4.43 -14.95
N VAL A 113 -10.50 -4.20 -16.22
CA VAL A 113 -11.34 -4.55 -17.39
C VAL A 113 -11.57 -6.05 -17.48
N LYS A 114 -10.56 -6.86 -17.12
CA LYS A 114 -10.68 -8.33 -17.05
C LYS A 114 -11.46 -8.83 -15.82
N ARG A 115 -11.89 -7.93 -14.92
CA ARG A 115 -12.60 -8.25 -13.67
C ARG A 115 -11.80 -9.16 -12.72
N GLN A 116 -10.48 -9.04 -12.73
CA GLN A 116 -9.55 -9.85 -11.94
C GLN A 116 -9.21 -9.24 -10.56
N ILE A 117 -10.02 -8.29 -10.09
CA ILE A 117 -9.85 -7.62 -8.80
C ILE A 117 -10.89 -8.16 -7.83
N ARG A 118 -10.41 -8.84 -6.78
CA ARG A 118 -11.24 -9.22 -5.64
C ARG A 118 -11.32 -8.06 -4.64
N TYR A 119 -12.51 -7.79 -4.14
CA TYR A 119 -12.74 -6.81 -3.07
C TYR A 119 -13.14 -7.57 -1.81
N ALA A 120 -12.31 -7.51 -0.76
CA ALA A 120 -12.55 -8.17 0.51
C ALA A 120 -12.78 -7.12 1.60
N ILE A 121 -14.01 -7.03 2.13
CA ILE A 121 -14.32 -6.13 3.24
C ILE A 121 -14.04 -6.86 4.56
N SER A 122 -13.08 -6.36 5.32
CA SER A 122 -12.79 -6.81 6.67
C SER A 122 -13.66 -6.07 7.68
N ARG A 123 -14.37 -6.81 8.53
CA ARG A 123 -15.12 -6.25 9.67
C ARG A 123 -14.31 -6.26 10.97
N ALA A 124 -13.00 -6.46 10.87
CA ALA A 124 -12.09 -6.39 12.00
C ALA A 124 -12.18 -5.04 12.71
N ARG A 125 -12.04 -5.08 14.04
CA ARG A 125 -11.97 -3.91 14.92
C ARG A 125 -10.70 -3.89 15.78
N SER A 126 -9.81 -4.86 15.56
CA SER A 126 -8.53 -5.00 16.24
C SER A 126 -7.46 -5.43 15.25
N LEU A 127 -6.19 -5.19 15.61
CA LEU A 127 -5.04 -5.61 14.81
C LEU A 127 -5.04 -7.13 14.58
N GLU A 128 -5.30 -7.92 15.62
CA GLU A 128 -5.30 -9.39 15.55
C GLU A 128 -6.35 -9.92 14.58
N ALA A 129 -7.57 -9.38 14.64
CA ALA A 129 -8.64 -9.75 13.71
C ALA A 129 -8.30 -9.32 12.28
N ALA A 130 -7.71 -8.13 12.10
CA ALA A 130 -7.31 -7.64 10.80
C ALA A 130 -6.18 -8.48 10.18
N LEU A 131 -5.21 -8.94 10.98
CA LEU A 131 -4.15 -9.84 10.54
C LEU A 131 -4.70 -11.23 10.17
N THR A 132 -5.72 -11.70 10.89
CA THR A 132 -6.41 -12.96 10.55
C THR A 132 -7.12 -12.85 9.20
N ASP A 133 -7.85 -11.76 8.97
CA ASP A 133 -8.51 -11.50 7.68
C ASP A 133 -7.47 -11.35 6.55
N LEU A 134 -6.36 -10.66 6.81
CA LEU A 134 -5.25 -10.53 5.86
C LEU A 134 -4.60 -11.88 5.53
N GLU A 135 -4.36 -12.75 6.52
CA GLU A 135 -3.83 -14.09 6.30
C GLU A 135 -4.73 -14.92 5.37
N ASN A 136 -6.04 -14.85 5.57
CA ASN A 136 -7.02 -15.54 4.75
C ASN A 136 -6.98 -15.04 3.30
N GLU A 137 -6.93 -13.73 3.10
CA GLU A 137 -6.91 -13.13 1.75
C GLU A 137 -5.56 -13.34 1.04
N LEU A 138 -4.45 -13.38 1.77
CA LEU A 138 -3.13 -13.76 1.22
C LEU A 138 -3.14 -15.20 0.71
N ARG A 139 -3.63 -16.15 1.52
CA ARG A 139 -3.76 -17.56 1.12
C ARG A 139 -4.74 -17.75 -0.03
N HIS A 140 -5.85 -17.00 -0.02
CA HIS A 140 -6.83 -17.05 -1.09
C HIS A 140 -6.22 -16.59 -2.41
N LEU A 141 -5.54 -15.45 -2.42
CA LEU A 141 -4.88 -14.96 -3.63
C LEU A 141 -3.79 -15.92 -4.11
N ASP A 142 -2.96 -16.45 -3.20
CA ASP A 142 -1.92 -17.41 -3.57
C ASP A 142 -2.49 -18.66 -4.26
N ALA A 143 -3.60 -19.20 -3.75
CA ALA A 143 -4.24 -20.40 -4.27
C ALA A 143 -5.15 -20.16 -5.49
N ALA A 144 -5.61 -18.92 -5.73
CA ALA A 144 -6.52 -18.61 -6.82
C ALA A 144 -5.82 -18.67 -8.19
N ASP A 145 -6.58 -19.00 -9.24
CA ASP A 145 -6.12 -18.85 -10.62
C ASP A 145 -5.88 -17.36 -10.94
N PRO A 146 -4.67 -16.96 -11.39
CA PRO A 146 -4.40 -15.57 -11.79
C PRO A 146 -5.33 -15.04 -12.90
N ASP A 147 -5.88 -15.91 -13.73
CA ASP A 147 -6.83 -15.50 -14.78
C ASP A 147 -8.23 -15.18 -14.22
N GLU A 148 -8.56 -15.67 -13.02
CA GLU A 148 -9.79 -15.34 -12.30
C GLU A 148 -9.58 -14.21 -11.28
N VAL A 149 -8.53 -14.31 -10.46
CA VAL A 149 -8.16 -13.32 -9.43
C VAL A 149 -6.66 -13.06 -9.48
N ASP A 150 -6.31 -11.88 -9.99
CA ASP A 150 -4.93 -11.43 -10.10
C ASP A 150 -4.52 -10.58 -8.89
N THR A 151 -5.47 -9.82 -8.31
CA THR A 151 -5.20 -8.93 -7.18
C THR A 151 -6.37 -8.86 -6.21
N THR A 152 -6.08 -8.55 -4.95
CA THR A 152 -7.10 -8.40 -3.90
C THR A 152 -6.95 -7.05 -3.19
N LEU A 153 -8.05 -6.29 -3.08
CA LEU A 153 -8.14 -5.11 -2.22
C LEU A 153 -8.81 -5.52 -0.90
N VAL A 154 -8.04 -5.57 0.19
CA VAL A 154 -8.55 -5.80 1.54
C VAL A 154 -8.88 -4.44 2.18
N ILE A 155 -10.15 -4.23 2.48
CA ILE A 155 -10.72 -2.93 2.88
C ILE A 155 -11.09 -2.99 4.37
N PHE A 156 -10.57 -2.07 5.17
CA PHE A 156 -10.78 -2.04 6.63
C PHE A 156 -11.64 -0.82 7.04
N PRO A 157 -12.98 -0.85 6.86
CA PRO A 157 -13.86 0.26 7.26
C PRO A 157 -13.93 0.49 8.78
N ASN A 158 -13.57 -0.49 9.59
CA ASN A 158 -13.77 -0.49 11.05
C ASN A 158 -12.46 -0.57 11.86
N ALA A 159 -11.31 -0.59 11.18
CA ALA A 159 -9.99 -0.63 11.80
C ALA A 159 -9.07 0.40 11.13
N PHE A 160 -8.00 0.78 11.83
CA PHE A 160 -6.93 1.61 11.26
C PHE A 160 -7.35 3.00 10.75
N GLY A 161 -8.35 3.64 11.35
CA GLY A 161 -8.74 5.01 10.97
C GLY A 161 -7.68 6.07 11.31
N ASN A 162 -6.78 5.77 12.25
CA ASN A 162 -5.59 6.57 12.52
C ASN A 162 -4.42 6.11 11.64
N PHE A 163 -3.77 7.04 10.94
CA PHE A 163 -2.69 6.72 10.01
C PHE A 163 -1.44 6.16 10.69
N LEU A 164 -1.11 6.62 11.90
CA LEU A 164 0.08 6.11 12.61
C LEU A 164 -0.13 4.66 13.05
N ASP A 165 -1.31 4.35 13.61
CA ASP A 165 -1.67 2.97 13.97
C ASP A 165 -1.71 2.06 12.73
N TYR A 166 -2.21 2.57 11.59
CA TYR A 166 -2.18 1.88 10.31
C TYR A 166 -0.74 1.62 9.84
N ASN A 167 0.13 2.63 9.92
CA ASN A 167 1.51 2.53 9.50
C ASN A 167 2.29 1.51 10.35
N ASP A 168 2.05 1.47 11.66
CA ASP A 168 2.59 0.43 12.54
C ASP A 168 2.08 -0.97 12.17
N ALA A 169 0.80 -1.09 11.77
CA ALA A 169 0.21 -2.35 11.32
C ALA A 169 0.89 -2.90 10.05
N LEU A 170 1.46 -2.05 9.18
CA LEU A 170 2.19 -2.49 7.99
C LEU A 170 3.41 -3.36 8.31
N TRP A 171 4.07 -3.10 9.45
CA TRP A 171 5.18 -3.94 9.90
C TRP A 171 4.71 -5.38 10.19
N PHE A 172 3.54 -5.54 10.80
CA PHE A 172 2.96 -6.85 11.07
C PHE A 172 2.50 -7.54 9.79
N ALA A 173 1.93 -6.79 8.83
CA ALA A 173 1.56 -7.32 7.52
C ALA A 173 2.76 -7.87 6.73
N ASP A 174 3.88 -7.13 6.68
CA ASP A 174 5.12 -7.57 6.01
C ASP A 174 5.79 -8.75 6.73
N ARG A 175 5.62 -8.85 8.05
CA ARG A 175 6.05 -10.02 8.82
C ARG A 175 5.19 -11.24 8.52
N LEU A 176 3.87 -11.09 8.45
CA LEU A 176 2.92 -12.16 8.14
C LEU A 176 3.20 -12.73 6.74
N LEU A 177 3.40 -11.86 5.74
CA LEU A 177 3.76 -12.26 4.38
C LEU A 177 4.98 -13.21 4.35
N ARG A 178 6.05 -12.85 5.08
CA ARG A 178 7.26 -13.67 5.21
C ARG A 178 7.03 -14.96 6.00
N GLN A 179 6.19 -14.94 7.03
CA GLN A 179 5.84 -16.14 7.79
C GLN A 179 5.10 -17.16 6.93
N LEU A 180 4.27 -16.69 6.01
CA LEU A 180 3.58 -17.53 5.02
C LEU A 180 4.48 -17.95 3.84
N ARG A 181 5.73 -17.44 3.77
CA ARG A 181 6.68 -17.64 2.66
C ARG A 181 6.14 -17.16 1.32
N LEU A 182 5.34 -16.10 1.35
CA LEU A 182 4.77 -15.46 0.16
C LEU A 182 5.61 -14.25 -0.29
N ASP A 183 6.69 -13.92 0.42
CA ASP A 183 7.64 -12.90 -0.03
C ASP A 183 8.35 -13.33 -1.33
N GLY A 184 8.43 -12.43 -2.31
CA GLY A 184 8.91 -12.77 -3.66
C GLY A 184 7.81 -13.37 -4.55
N THR A 185 6.62 -13.64 -4.02
CA THR A 185 5.46 -14.15 -4.78
C THR A 185 4.33 -13.14 -4.78
N LEU A 186 3.98 -12.65 -3.59
CA LEU A 186 3.00 -11.60 -3.38
C LEU A 186 3.66 -10.40 -2.71
N GLN A 187 3.14 -9.21 -2.99
CA GLN A 187 3.49 -7.99 -2.29
C GLN A 187 2.25 -7.22 -1.83
N ILE A 188 2.44 -6.34 -0.85
CA ILE A 188 1.37 -5.54 -0.24
C ILE A 188 1.67 -4.07 -0.52
N ALA A 189 0.75 -3.39 -1.21
CA ALA A 189 0.70 -1.92 -1.28
C ALA A 189 -0.31 -1.35 -0.28
N SER A 190 -0.03 -0.16 0.23
CA SER A 190 -0.81 0.47 1.30
C SER A 190 -1.48 1.77 0.82
N PHE A 191 -2.73 1.93 1.21
CA PHE A 191 -3.53 3.12 0.93
C PHE A 191 -4.34 3.50 2.17
N HIS A 192 -4.49 4.80 2.43
CA HIS A 192 -5.15 5.28 3.64
C HIS A 192 -5.81 6.65 3.42
N PRO A 193 -6.97 6.97 4.03
CA PRO A 193 -7.63 8.27 3.84
C PRO A 193 -6.78 9.47 4.22
N ARG A 194 -5.89 9.27 5.19
CA ARG A 194 -4.92 10.24 5.69
C ARG A 194 -3.48 9.84 5.36
N TYR A 195 -3.25 9.19 4.21
CA TYR A 195 -1.89 8.84 3.80
C TYR A 195 -1.02 10.10 3.78
N GLN A 196 0.20 9.95 4.28
CA GLN A 196 1.24 10.99 4.30
C GLN A 196 2.59 10.32 4.02
N PHE A 197 3.31 10.80 3.02
CA PHE A 197 4.68 10.39 2.77
C PHE A 197 5.64 11.07 3.75
N ASP A 198 6.75 10.40 4.07
CA ASP A 198 7.81 11.03 4.85
C ASP A 198 8.31 12.31 4.15
N GLY A 199 8.54 13.35 4.95
CA GLY A 199 8.97 14.65 4.45
C GLY A 199 7.90 15.50 3.73
N THR A 200 6.63 15.08 3.73
CA THR A 200 5.50 15.91 3.23
C THR A 200 4.66 16.47 4.37
N GLU A 201 3.94 17.57 4.10
CA GLU A 201 2.93 18.08 5.02
C GLU A 201 1.62 17.29 4.90
N PRO A 202 0.79 17.21 5.95
CA PRO A 202 -0.46 16.44 5.94
C PRO A 202 -1.44 16.84 4.84
N ASP A 203 -1.37 18.05 4.30
CA ASP A 203 -2.28 18.51 3.25
C ASP A 203 -1.64 18.55 1.85
N ASP A 204 -0.40 18.11 1.67
CA ASP A 204 0.24 18.10 0.35
C ASP A 204 -0.54 17.25 -0.67
N ILE A 205 -0.68 17.76 -1.88
CA ILE A 205 -1.50 17.13 -2.93
C ILE A 205 -0.88 15.81 -3.42
N GLU A 206 0.43 15.69 -3.33
CA GLU A 206 1.21 14.48 -3.62
C GLU A 206 0.75 13.26 -2.81
N ASN A 207 0.32 13.48 -1.56
CA ASN A 207 -0.19 12.42 -0.70
C ASN A 207 -1.43 11.75 -1.27
N TYR A 208 -2.18 12.43 -2.14
CA TYR A 208 -3.40 11.90 -2.75
C TYR A 208 -3.13 10.79 -3.78
N THR A 209 -1.87 10.58 -4.18
CA THR A 209 -1.49 9.39 -4.95
C THR A 209 -1.77 8.08 -4.20
N ASN A 210 -1.68 8.11 -2.87
CA ASN A 210 -1.92 6.96 -1.98
C ASN A 210 -3.11 7.16 -1.03
N ARG A 211 -3.89 8.25 -1.18
CA ARG A 211 -5.14 8.41 -0.44
C ARG A 211 -6.25 7.57 -1.05
N ALA A 212 -7.01 6.93 -0.18
CA ALA A 212 -8.14 6.07 -0.51
C ALA A 212 -9.34 6.36 0.40
N PRO A 213 -10.56 5.94 0.04
CA PRO A 213 -11.75 6.18 0.87
C PRO A 213 -11.72 5.44 2.21
N TYR A 214 -10.95 4.36 2.31
CA TYR A 214 -10.75 3.56 3.52
C TYR A 214 -9.28 3.15 3.64
N PRO A 215 -8.83 2.70 4.83
CA PRO A 215 -7.60 1.95 4.95
C PRO A 215 -7.69 0.67 4.10
N ILE A 216 -6.77 0.51 3.16
CA ILE A 216 -6.77 -0.58 2.19
C ILE A 216 -5.38 -1.17 2.09
N LEU A 217 -5.30 -2.50 2.10
CA LEU A 217 -4.11 -3.25 1.69
C LEU A 217 -4.38 -3.89 0.34
N HIS A 218 -3.55 -3.56 -0.65
CA HIS A 218 -3.63 -4.13 -1.99
C HIS A 218 -2.63 -5.26 -2.12
N LEU A 219 -3.13 -6.49 -2.24
CA LEU A 219 -2.35 -7.70 -2.45
C LEU A 219 -2.17 -7.91 -3.95
N LEU A 220 -0.92 -8.09 -4.36
CA LEU A 220 -0.51 -8.11 -5.76
C LEU A 220 0.47 -9.26 -5.99
N ARG A 221 0.34 -9.94 -7.14
CA ARG A 221 1.34 -10.93 -7.58
C ARG A 221 2.55 -10.21 -8.15
N GLU A 222 3.75 -10.59 -7.69
CA GLU A 222 5.00 -10.03 -8.20
C GLU A 222 5.17 -10.34 -9.69
N THR A 223 4.83 -11.55 -10.12
CA THR A 223 4.88 -11.96 -11.54
C THR A 223 3.96 -11.11 -12.43
N SER A 224 2.81 -10.68 -11.94
CA SER A 224 1.90 -9.79 -12.70
C SER A 224 2.49 -8.39 -12.85
N ILE A 225 3.20 -7.91 -11.83
CA ILE A 225 3.87 -6.61 -11.87
C ILE A 225 5.08 -6.63 -12.79
N GLU A 226 5.90 -7.69 -12.74
CA GLU A 226 7.05 -7.87 -13.63
C GLU A 226 6.61 -7.85 -15.09
N ARG A 227 5.61 -8.66 -15.46
CA ARG A 227 5.04 -8.67 -16.83
C ARG A 227 4.54 -7.30 -17.25
N ALA A 228 3.93 -6.57 -16.32
CA ALA A 228 3.42 -5.24 -16.62
C ALA A 228 4.57 -4.28 -16.89
N VAL A 229 5.62 -4.28 -16.06
CA VAL A 229 6.78 -3.40 -16.27
C VAL A 229 7.59 -3.73 -17.51
N ASP A 230 7.74 -5.00 -17.87
CA ASP A 230 8.34 -5.36 -19.15
C ASP A 230 7.55 -4.79 -20.35
N ALA A 231 6.24 -4.57 -20.20
CA ALA A 231 5.39 -3.96 -21.20
C ALA A 231 5.35 -2.42 -21.16
N PHE A 232 5.88 -1.79 -20.10
CA PHE A 232 5.86 -0.33 -19.89
C PHE A 232 7.28 0.24 -19.71
N PRO A 233 7.87 0.81 -20.79
CA PRO A 233 9.27 1.30 -20.79
C PRO A 233 9.59 2.33 -19.69
N ASP A 234 8.59 3.12 -19.29
CA ASP A 234 8.76 4.26 -18.38
C ASP A 234 8.31 3.93 -16.95
N ALA A 235 8.34 2.65 -16.54
CA ALA A 235 7.90 2.24 -15.21
C ALA A 235 8.70 2.92 -14.08
N ALA A 236 9.96 3.28 -14.34
CA ALA A 236 10.81 3.99 -13.40
C ALA A 236 10.31 5.41 -13.07
N ASP A 237 9.63 6.07 -14.01
CA ASP A 237 9.19 7.46 -13.88
C ASP A 237 7.75 7.59 -13.36
N ILE A 238 7.09 6.47 -13.01
CA ILE A 238 5.69 6.46 -12.55
C ILE A 238 5.53 7.38 -11.34
N TYR A 239 6.47 7.34 -10.40
CA TYR A 239 6.42 8.16 -9.19
C TYR A 239 6.45 9.65 -9.53
N GLU A 240 7.47 10.11 -10.26
CA GLU A 240 7.62 11.52 -10.66
C GLU A 240 6.44 12.01 -11.49
N ARG A 241 5.94 11.17 -12.41
CA ARG A 241 4.77 11.47 -13.24
C ARG A 241 3.52 11.64 -12.40
N ASN A 242 3.31 10.79 -11.39
CA ASN A 242 2.18 10.87 -10.50
C ASN A 242 2.24 12.16 -9.68
N GLN A 243 3.40 12.49 -9.12
CA GLN A 243 3.58 13.74 -8.37
C GLN A 243 3.34 14.97 -9.26
N ALA A 244 3.89 14.98 -10.48
CA ALA A 244 3.65 16.07 -11.44
C ALA A 244 2.17 16.20 -11.82
N THR A 245 1.47 15.06 -11.97
CA THR A 245 0.03 15.04 -12.26
C THR A 245 -0.78 15.61 -11.10
N MET A 246 -0.48 15.20 -9.87
CA MET A 246 -1.14 15.70 -8.67
C MET A 246 -0.89 17.19 -8.45
N ARG A 247 0.35 17.67 -8.65
CA ARG A 247 0.68 19.10 -8.58
C ARG A 247 -0.08 19.94 -9.61
N ARG A 248 -0.16 19.47 -10.86
CA ARG A 248 -0.91 20.16 -11.93
C ARG A 248 -2.41 20.18 -11.65
N LEU A 249 -2.94 19.10 -11.08
CA LEU A 249 -4.35 19.00 -10.74
C LEU A 249 -4.73 19.90 -9.55
N GLY A 250 -3.89 19.91 -8.51
CA GLY A 250 -4.13 20.64 -7.27
C GLY A 250 -5.38 20.16 -6.51
N HIS A 251 -5.63 20.73 -5.32
CA HIS A 251 -6.78 20.32 -4.50
C HIS A 251 -8.14 20.63 -5.14
N ALA A 252 -8.27 21.77 -5.81
CA ALA A 252 -9.51 22.13 -6.49
C ALA A 252 -9.81 21.14 -7.62
N GLY A 253 -8.83 20.91 -8.51
CA GLY A 253 -8.98 19.93 -9.59
C GLY A 253 -9.24 18.52 -9.07
N TRP A 254 -8.60 18.12 -7.97
CA TRP A 254 -8.86 16.81 -7.35
C TRP A 254 -10.32 16.68 -6.89
N ARG A 255 -10.84 17.68 -6.17
CA ARG A 255 -12.24 17.66 -5.70
C ARG A 255 -13.21 17.62 -6.87
N ASP A 256 -13.00 18.45 -7.88
CA ASP A 256 -13.86 18.52 -9.06
C ASP A 256 -13.79 17.21 -9.87
N TRP A 257 -12.60 16.61 -9.96
CA TRP A 257 -12.40 15.31 -10.61
C TRP A 257 -13.11 14.18 -9.88
N MET A 258 -13.00 14.13 -8.55
CA MET A 258 -13.60 13.07 -7.74
C MET A 258 -15.12 13.22 -7.58
N ALA A 259 -15.68 14.42 -7.79
CA ALA A 259 -17.12 14.67 -7.76
C ALA A 259 -17.87 14.15 -9.01
N GLN A 260 -17.16 13.97 -10.12
CA GLN A 260 -17.73 13.41 -11.35
C GLN A 260 -17.92 11.90 -11.22
N ARG A 261 -19.01 11.35 -11.78
CA ARG A 261 -19.22 9.90 -11.85
C ARG A 261 -18.15 9.25 -12.74
N GLY A 262 -17.70 8.04 -12.38
CA GLY A 262 -16.87 7.24 -13.26
C GLY A 262 -17.61 6.89 -14.53
N ASP A 263 -16.91 6.89 -15.67
CA ASP A 263 -17.46 6.35 -16.91
C ASP A 263 -17.56 4.83 -16.73
N GLU A 264 -18.69 4.38 -16.19
CA GLU A 264 -19.11 3.00 -16.34
C GLU A 264 -19.44 2.85 -17.83
N GLU A 265 -18.49 2.28 -18.58
CA GLU A 265 -18.74 1.80 -19.94
C GLU A 265 -19.70 0.60 -19.83
N ASP A 266 -20.98 0.94 -19.65
CA ASP A 266 -22.14 0.06 -19.73
C ASP A 266 -22.20 -0.51 -21.15
N SER A 267 -21.42 -1.56 -21.36
CA SER A 267 -21.43 -2.33 -22.58
C SER A 267 -22.24 -3.61 -22.37
N ARG A 268 -23.52 -3.48 -22.73
CA ARG A 268 -24.43 -4.48 -23.36
C ARG A 268 -25.54 -5.03 -22.47
N GLU A 269 -26.58 -4.24 -22.28
CA GLU A 269 -27.96 -4.74 -22.21
C GLU A 269 -28.93 -3.78 -22.90
N ASN A 270 -29.00 -3.86 -24.24
CA ASN A 270 -30.24 -3.73 -25.02
C ASN A 270 -29.93 -3.69 -26.52
N GLY A 271 -30.33 -4.73 -27.24
CA GLY A 271 -30.22 -4.78 -28.69
C GLY A 271 -30.22 -6.16 -29.34
N ASN A 272 -30.48 -7.27 -28.63
CA ASN A 272 -30.91 -8.49 -29.30
C ASN A 272 -32.43 -8.46 -29.46
N ALA A 273 -32.91 -7.62 -30.39
CA ALA A 273 -34.28 -7.73 -30.88
C ALA A 273 -34.36 -9.02 -31.71
N GLY A 274 -35.26 -9.90 -31.26
CA GLY A 274 -35.39 -11.28 -31.70
C GLY A 274 -35.38 -11.47 -33.21
N LYS A 275 -34.54 -12.41 -33.64
CA LYS A 275 -34.76 -13.14 -34.89
C LYS A 275 -35.99 -14.03 -34.68
N PRO A 276 -37.08 -13.89 -35.45
CA PRO A 276 -38.17 -14.85 -35.39
C PRO A 276 -37.73 -16.12 -36.12
N GLU A 277 -37.69 -17.23 -35.39
CA GLU A 277 -37.77 -18.57 -35.98
C GLU A 277 -39.24 -18.92 -36.28
N GLY A 278 -39.44 -19.56 -37.42
CA GLY A 278 -40.72 -20.09 -37.92
C GLY A 278 -40.91 -19.69 -39.38
N SER A 279 -41.16 -20.58 -40.35
CA SER A 279 -41.50 -22.00 -40.34
C SER A 279 -41.24 -22.53 -41.75
N SER A 280 -40.85 -23.79 -41.85
CA SER A 280 -41.00 -24.62 -43.04
C SER A 280 -42.46 -24.62 -43.56
N ALA A 281 -42.65 -24.56 -44.89
CA ALA A 281 -43.60 -25.40 -45.62
C ALA A 281 -43.41 -25.24 -47.15
N ALA A 282 -43.36 -26.38 -47.82
CA ALA A 282 -43.27 -26.54 -49.27
C ALA A 282 -44.56 -26.13 -49.99
N ASN A 283 -44.43 -25.50 -51.18
CA ASN A 283 -44.92 -26.00 -52.47
C ASN A 283 -44.47 -25.07 -53.60
#